data_AF-A0A7D4Q117-F1
#
_entry.id   AF-A0A7D4Q117-F1
#
_cell.length_a   1.000
_cell.length_b   1.000
_cell.length_c   1.000
_cell.angle_alpha   90.00
_cell.angle_beta   90.00
_cell.angle_gamma   90.00
#
_symmetry.space_group_name_H-M   'P 1'
#
loop_
_entity.id
_entity.type
_entity.pdbx_description
1 polymer ?
#
loop_
_entity_poly.entity_id
_entity_poly.type
_entity_poly.pdbx_seq_one_letter_code
_entity_poly.pdbx_strand_id
1 'polypeptide(L)' 'MSITSWSDAQIVRAINSGSVPSEDLVSRDGWSHICRVRGRNFRQVNEEAWQDLCSERGYLQNRSNPRGF' A
#
# COMPACT_ATOMS: atom_id res chain seq x y z
N MET A 1 -5.74 -7.17 -11.36
CA MET A 1 -4.83 -6.22 -12.05
C MET A 1 -3.86 -5.73 -11.00
N SER A 2 -2.54 -5.75 -11.26
CA SER A 2 -1.57 -5.26 -10.27
C SER A 2 -1.57 -3.72 -10.22
N ILE A 3 -1.37 -3.17 -9.03
CA ILE A 3 -1.31 -1.72 -8.80
C ILE A 3 -0.23 -1.01 -9.63
N THR A 4 0.79 -1.72 -10.12
CA THR A 4 1.88 -1.13 -10.93
C THR A 4 1.42 -0.64 -12.30
N SER A 5 0.24 -1.05 -12.77
CA SER A 5 -0.36 -0.53 -14.01
C SER A 5 -1.36 0.60 -13.78
N TRP A 6 -1.57 1.02 -12.53
CA TRP A 6 -2.45 2.15 -12.20
C TRP A 6 -1.72 3.47 -12.37
N SER A 7 -2.49 4.51 -12.65
CA SER A 7 -1.99 5.89 -12.54
C SER A 7 -1.79 6.30 -11.08
N ASP A 8 -0.91 7.27 -10.84
CA ASP A 8 -0.70 7.88 -9.51
C ASP A 8 -2.02 8.29 -8.87
N ALA A 9 -2.95 8.89 -9.63
CA ALA A 9 -4.26 9.32 -9.13
C ALA A 9 -5.15 8.15 -8.67
N GLN A 10 -5.13 7.03 -9.40
CA GLN A 10 -5.85 5.82 -8.98
C GLN A 10 -5.27 5.25 -7.69
N ILE A 11 -3.95 5.26 -7.55
CA ILE A 11 -3.25 4.77 -6.36
C ILE A 11 -3.53 5.66 -5.15
N VAL A 12 -3.45 6.98 -5.31
CA VAL A 12 -3.83 7.93 -4.24
C VAL A 12 -5.28 7.71 -3.80
N ARG A 13 -6.20 7.55 -4.76
CA ARG A 13 -7.60 7.25 -4.45
C ARG A 13 -7.73 5.95 -3.66
N ALA A 14 -7.06 4.90 -4.11
CA ALA A 14 -7.13 3.60 -3.47
C ALA A 14 -6.51 3.58 -2.07
N ILE A 15 -5.41 4.30 -1.84
CA ILE A 15 -4.84 4.50 -0.50
C ILE A 15 -5.90 5.17 0.39
N ASN A 16 -6.45 6.30 -0.06
CA ASN A 16 -7.42 7.07 0.73
C ASN A 16 -8.74 6.34 0.98
N SER A 17 -9.13 5.39 0.12
CA SER A 17 -10.33 4.58 0.29
C SER A 17 -10.07 3.21 0.92
N GLY A 18 -8.83 2.87 1.30
CA GLY A 18 -8.49 1.57 1.85
C GLY A 18 -8.75 0.40 0.88
N SER A 19 -8.62 0.64 -0.43
CA SER A 19 -8.95 -0.34 -1.48
C SER A 19 -7.72 -0.82 -2.25
N VAL A 20 -6.54 -0.72 -1.65
CA VAL A 20 -5.30 -1.28 -2.22
C VAL A 20 -5.37 -2.81 -2.08
N PRO A 21 -5.11 -3.57 -3.15
CA PRO A 21 -5.12 -5.03 -3.07
C PRO A 21 -4.05 -5.56 -2.11
N SER A 22 -4.41 -6.50 -1.23
CA SER A 22 -3.50 -7.08 -0.24
C SER A 22 -2.30 -7.79 -0.89
N GLU A 23 -2.44 -8.35 -2.10
CA GLU A 23 -1.33 -8.93 -2.86
C GLU A 23 -0.25 -7.91 -3.22
N ASP A 24 -0.64 -6.67 -3.49
CA ASP A 24 0.28 -5.59 -3.83
C ASP A 24 0.94 -4.99 -2.58
N LEU A 25 0.32 -5.14 -1.39
CA LEU A 25 0.93 -4.77 -0.11
C LEU A 25 2.08 -5.70 0.32
N VAL A 26 1.95 -6.99 0.00
CA VAL A 26 3.00 -7.98 0.28
C VAL A 26 4.04 -8.08 -0.84
N SER A 27 3.65 -7.75 -2.07
CA SER A 27 4.56 -7.67 -3.22
C SER A 27 5.61 -6.58 -3.02
N ARG A 28 6.89 -6.93 -3.25
CA ARG A 28 7.99 -5.95 -3.19
C ARG A 28 7.80 -4.82 -4.20
N ASP A 29 7.40 -5.17 -5.42
CA ASP A 29 7.25 -4.20 -6.51
C ASP A 29 6.00 -3.33 -6.31
N GLY A 30 4.89 -3.95 -5.89
CA GLY A 30 3.65 -3.26 -5.54
C GLY A 30 3.87 -2.24 -4.42
N TRP A 31 4.46 -2.68 -3.30
CA TRP A 31 4.75 -1.81 -2.17
C TRP A 31 5.72 -0.68 -2.52
N SER A 32 6.78 -0.97 -3.27
CA SER A 32 7.74 0.07 -3.70
C SER A 32 7.06 1.12 -4.58
N HIS A 33 6.15 0.71 -5.45
CA HIS A 33 5.38 1.61 -6.31
C HIS A 33 4.42 2.49 -5.50
N ILE A 34 3.67 1.91 -4.57
CA ILE A 34 2.77 2.62 -3.64
C ILE A 34 3.56 3.70 -2.86
N CYS A 35 4.69 3.34 -2.25
CA CYS A 35 5.52 4.29 -1.51
C CYS A 35 6.04 5.44 -2.39
N ARG A 36 6.41 5.14 -3.64
CA ARG A 36 6.87 6.16 -4.59
C ARG A 36 5.75 7.15 -4.94
N VAL A 37 4.55 6.66 -5.20
CA VAL A 37 3.38 7.51 -5.48
C VAL A 37 3.02 8.36 -4.26
N ARG A 38 3.01 7.78 -3.05
CA ARG A 38 2.83 8.53 -1.80
C ARG A 38 3.87 9.63 -1.64
N GLY A 39 5.14 9.34 -1.90
CA GLY A 39 6.23 10.33 -1.80
C GLY A 39 6.04 11.53 -2.73
N ARG A 40 5.52 11.31 -3.95
CA ARG A 40 5.23 12.36 -4.92
C ARG A 40 3.94 13.14 -4.62
N ASN A 41 2.98 12.48 -3.99
CA ASN A 41 1.63 13.02 -3.75
C ASN A 41 1.33 13.17 -2.25
N PHE A 42 2.35 13.51 -1.45
CA PHE A 42 2.27 13.51 0.02
C PHE A 42 1.06 14.29 0.57
N ARG A 43 0.73 15.45 0.00
CA ARG A 43 -0.40 16.30 0.45
C ARG A 43 -1.78 15.74 0.09
N GLN A 44 -1.86 14.80 -0.85
CA GLN A 44 -3.12 14.24 -1.34
C GLN A 44 -3.45 12.90 -0.66
N VAL A 45 -2.46 12.28 -0.01
CA VAL A 45 -2.65 11.06 0.76
C VAL A 45 -3.12 11.44 2.16
N ASN A 46 -4.25 10.89 2.58
CA ASN A 46 -4.73 11.01 3.95
C ASN A 46 -3.78 10.22 4.88
N GLU A 47 -3.31 10.87 5.94
CA GLU A 47 -2.33 10.30 6.87
C GLU A 47 -2.87 9.12 7.67
N GLU A 48 -4.15 9.16 8.09
CA GLU A 48 -4.81 8.06 8.79
C GLU A 48 -4.94 6.84 7.87
N ALA A 49 -5.42 7.03 6.65
CA ALA A 49 -5.52 5.96 5.65
C ALA A 49 -4.15 5.36 5.31
N TRP A 50 -3.09 6.17 5.31
CA TRP A 50 -1.72 5.70 5.12
C TRP A 50 -1.23 4.83 6.29
N GLN A 51 -1.54 5.23 7.53
CA GLN A 51 -1.18 4.48 8.74
C GLN A 51 -1.92 3.13 8.79
N ASP A 52 -3.19 3.11 8.43
CA ASP A 52 -3.99 1.88 8.33
C ASP A 52 -3.39 0.92 7.30
N LEU A 53 -3.03 1.44 6.12
CA LEU A 53 -2.41 0.66 5.06
C LEU A 53 -1.07 0.04 5.50
N CYS A 54 -0.25 0.81 6.22
CA CYS A 54 1.02 0.31 6.77
C CYS A 54 0.78 -0.79 7.81
N SER A 55 -0.27 -0.65 8.63
CA SER A 55 -0.66 -1.62 9.65
C SER A 55 -1.17 -2.92 9.02
N GLU A 56 -2.01 -2.82 7.99
CA GLU A 56 -2.48 -3.98 7.21
C GLU A 56 -1.29 -4.73 6.61
N ARG A 57 -0.34 -4.02 5.98
CA ARG A 57 0.87 -4.66 5.46
C ARG A 57 1.65 -5.39 6.54
N GLY A 58 1.85 -4.78 7.71
CA GLY A 58 2.55 -5.41 8.84
C GLY A 58 1.84 -6.70 9.29
N TYR A 59 0.51 -6.67 9.39
CA TYR A 59 -0.29 -7.85 9.69
C TYR A 59 -0.14 -8.96 8.64
N LEU A 60 -0.23 -8.61 7.35
CA LEU A 60 -0.09 -9.56 6.24
C LEU A 60 1.31 -10.19 6.19
N GLN A 61 2.36 -9.40 6.46
CA GLN A 61 3.73 -9.90 6.51
C GLN A 61 3.94 -10.88 7.68
N ASN A 62 3.40 -10.57 8.86
CA ASN A 62 3.45 -11.47 10.01
C ASN A 62 2.72 -12.78 9.72
N ARG A 63 1.56 -12.74 9.06
CA ARG A 63 0.81 -13.94 8.68
C ARG A 63 1.52 -14.78 7.62
N SER A 64 2.24 -14.14 6.71
CA SER A 64 2.98 -14.81 5.63
C SER A 64 4.30 -15.43 6.11
N ASN A 65 4.82 -15.00 7.27
CA ASN A 65 6.02 -15.56 7.88
C ASN A 65 5.66 -16.38 9.13
N PRO A 66 5.45 -17.71 9.02
CA PRO A 66 5.04 -18.55 10.15
C PRO A 66 6.11 -18.69 11.26
N ARG A 67 7.28 -18.07 11.09
CA ARG A 67 8.39 -18.14 12.05
C ARG A 67 8.44 -17.00 13.07
N GLY A 68 7.54 -16.03 13.01
CA GLY A 68 7.32 -14.99 14.03
C GLY A 68 8.57 -14.59 14.82
N PHE A 69 9.36 -13.66 14.27
CA PHE A 69 10.45 -13.03 15.03
C PHE A 69 9.99 -11.65 15.49
#